data_AF-A0A5C9DN78-F1
#
_entry.id   AF-A0A5C9DN78-F1
#
_cell.length_a   1.000
_cell.length_b   1.000
_cell.length_c   1.000
_cell.angle_alpha   90.00
_cell.angle_beta   90.00
_cell.angle_gamma   90.00
#
_symmetry.space_group_name_H-M   'P 1'
#
loop_
_entity.id
_entity.type
_entity.pdbx_description
1 polymer ?
#
loop_
_entity_poly.entity_id
_entity_poly.type
_entity_poly.pdbx_seq_one_letter_code
_entity_poly.pdbx_strand_id
1 'polypeptide(L)'
;MKHISDDVTLFSTLKAELFTAVLGDVLDDMGFLRNFLPPSIRPLRQDAVLVGRAMTVQEADCAGPSEARGSLHLHRILSNLRVVGRTHEHQGQSIGSCGSDP
;
A
#
# COMPACT_ATOMS: atom_id res chain seq x y z
N MET A 1 -9.30 -31.22 16.92
CA MET A 1 -9.16 -29.97 16.15
C MET A 1 -8.58 -30.34 14.80
N LYS A 2 -9.30 -30.10 13.68
CA LYS A 2 -8.84 -30.49 12.34
C LYS A 2 -7.66 -29.59 11.95
N HIS A 3 -6.47 -30.16 11.76
CA HIS A 3 -5.31 -29.42 11.27
C HIS A 3 -5.27 -29.54 9.74
N ILE A 4 -5.55 -28.44 9.04
CA ILE A 4 -5.55 -28.38 7.56
C ILE A 4 -4.29 -27.63 7.13
N SER A 5 -3.38 -28.31 6.42
CA SER A 5 -2.08 -27.79 6.02
C SER A 5 -2.03 -27.23 4.59
N ASP A 6 -3.01 -27.58 3.76
CA ASP A 6 -3.07 -27.19 2.36
C ASP A 6 -4.05 -26.01 2.17
N ASP A 7 -3.60 -24.96 1.51
CA ASP A 7 -4.35 -23.72 1.31
C ASP A 7 -5.61 -23.95 0.45
N VAL A 8 -5.56 -24.87 -0.53
CA VAL A 8 -6.74 -25.19 -1.38
C VAL A 8 -7.84 -25.86 -0.56
N THR A 9 -7.45 -26.84 0.25
CA THR A 9 -8.37 -27.54 1.16
C THR A 9 -8.87 -26.61 2.27
N LEU A 10 -8.04 -25.68 2.73
CA LEU A 10 -8.40 -24.67 3.71
C LEU A 10 -9.46 -23.72 3.16
N PHE A 11 -9.22 -23.08 2.01
CA PHE A 11 -10.14 -22.09 1.46
C PHE A 11 -11.48 -22.70 1.06
N SER A 12 -11.49 -23.94 0.54
CA SER A 12 -12.73 -24.66 0.23
C SER A 12 -13.55 -24.93 1.50
N THR A 13 -12.90 -25.38 2.57
CA THR A 13 -13.56 -25.62 3.87
C THR A 13 -14.10 -24.32 4.47
N LEU A 14 -13.29 -23.25 4.50
CA LEU A 14 -13.71 -21.94 5.01
C LEU A 14 -14.91 -21.39 4.23
N LYS A 15 -14.92 -21.51 2.90
CA LYS A 15 -16.02 -21.03 2.07
C LYS A 15 -17.32 -21.81 2.31
N ALA A 16 -17.25 -23.08 2.68
CA ALA A 16 -18.41 -23.93 2.92
C ALA A 16 -18.94 -23.85 4.36
N GLU A 17 -18.07 -23.73 5.35
CA GLU A 17 -18.41 -23.92 6.75
C GLU A 17 -18.44 -22.63 7.59
N LEU A 18 -17.89 -21.52 7.08
CA LEU A 18 -17.60 -20.34 7.90
C LEU A 18 -18.38 -19.10 7.46
N PHE A 19 -19.21 -18.58 8.39
CA PHE A 19 -20.00 -17.38 8.18
C PHE A 19 -19.28 -16.15 8.73
N THR A 20 -19.28 -15.05 7.96
CA THR A 20 -18.58 -13.80 8.30
C THR A 20 -19.10 -13.13 9.57
N ALA A 21 -20.39 -13.31 9.91
CA ALA A 21 -20.96 -12.78 11.15
C ALA A 21 -20.34 -13.45 12.39
N VAL A 22 -20.31 -14.78 12.42
CA VAL A 22 -19.74 -15.57 13.54
C VAL A 22 -18.24 -15.32 13.67
N LEU A 23 -17.55 -15.15 12.54
CA LEU A 23 -16.14 -14.75 12.54
C LEU A 23 -15.91 -13.40 13.22
N GLY A 24 -16.78 -12.42 12.98
CA GLY A 24 -16.73 -11.12 13.63
C GLY A 24 -16.82 -11.26 15.14
N ASP A 25 -17.83 -11.97 15.63
CA ASP A 25 -18.08 -12.14 17.06
C ASP A 25 -16.88 -12.76 17.79
N VAL A 26 -16.28 -13.83 17.23
CA VAL A 26 -15.10 -14.48 17.83
C VAL A 26 -13.88 -13.57 17.81
N LEU A 27 -13.68 -12.80 16.73
CA LEU A 27 -12.56 -11.87 16.64
C LEU A 27 -12.74 -10.67 17.58
N ASP A 28 -13.98 -10.24 17.80
CA ASP A 28 -14.33 -9.19 18.75
C ASP A 28 -14.05 -9.64 20.19
N ASP A 29 -14.39 -10.89 20.55
CA ASP A 29 -14.03 -11.51 21.84
C ASP A 29 -12.50 -11.59 22.05
N MET A 30 -11.74 -11.77 20.96
CA MET A 30 -10.27 -11.76 20.98
C MET A 30 -9.67 -10.35 20.99
N GLY A 31 -10.49 -9.30 20.98
CA GLY A 31 -10.07 -7.89 21.04
C GLY A 31 -9.69 -7.27 19.69
N PHE A 32 -9.94 -7.95 18.57
CA PHE A 32 -9.77 -7.39 17.23
C PHE A 32 -11.07 -6.75 16.78
N LEU A 33 -11.20 -5.43 16.89
CA LEU A 33 -12.48 -4.73 16.67
C LEU A 33 -12.63 -4.11 15.27
N ARG A 34 -11.62 -4.26 14.40
CA ARG A 34 -11.54 -3.57 13.09
C ARG A 34 -11.37 -4.53 11.92
N ASN A 35 -12.05 -5.66 11.95
CA ASN A 35 -11.92 -6.72 10.92
C ASN A 35 -12.82 -6.51 9.70
N PHE A 36 -13.80 -5.60 9.80
CA PHE A 36 -14.70 -5.28 8.71
C PHE A 36 -14.18 -4.13 7.85
N LEU A 37 -14.35 -4.29 6.54
CA LEU A 37 -14.04 -3.24 5.59
C LEU A 37 -15.04 -2.08 5.71
N PRO A 38 -14.62 -0.83 5.40
CA PRO A 38 -15.53 0.30 5.35
C PRO A 38 -16.71 0.04 4.38
N PRO A 39 -17.91 0.59 4.67
CA PRO A 39 -19.13 0.34 3.90
C PRO A 39 -19.10 0.88 2.46
N SER A 40 -18.06 1.65 2.08
CA SER A 40 -17.79 2.09 0.72
C SER A 40 -17.24 0.96 -0.16
N ILE A 41 -16.62 -0.08 0.42
CA ILE A 41 -16.13 -1.25 -0.30
C ILE A 41 -17.24 -2.29 -0.30
N ARG A 42 -17.83 -2.55 -1.47
CA ARG A 42 -18.94 -3.50 -1.62
C ARG A 42 -18.64 -4.51 -2.73
N PRO A 43 -19.11 -5.76 -2.59
CA PRO A 43 -19.07 -6.71 -3.69
C PRO A 43 -19.82 -6.17 -4.91
N LEU A 44 -19.27 -6.38 -6.10
CA LEU A 44 -19.96 -6.06 -7.36
C LEU A 44 -21.17 -6.97 -7.58
N ARG A 45 -21.12 -8.20 -7.04
CA ARG A 45 -22.20 -9.18 -7.09
C ARG A 45 -22.62 -9.56 -5.69
N GLN A 46 -23.92 -9.66 -5.47
CA GLN A 46 -24.52 -9.89 -4.15
C GLN A 46 -24.40 -11.33 -3.66
N ASP A 47 -24.16 -12.27 -4.56
CA ASP A 47 -24.01 -13.71 -4.30
C ASP A 47 -22.55 -14.14 -4.12
N ALA A 48 -21.59 -13.21 -4.23
CA ALA A 48 -20.18 -13.54 -4.20
C ALA A 48 -19.66 -13.75 -2.78
N VAL A 49 -19.01 -14.90 -2.55
CA VAL A 49 -18.22 -15.19 -1.34
C VAL A 49 -16.77 -15.46 -1.75
N LEU A 50 -15.84 -14.71 -1.15
CA LEU A 50 -14.40 -14.78 -1.41
C LEU A 50 -13.64 -15.17 -0.13
N VAL A 51 -12.68 -16.08 -0.28
CA VAL A 51 -11.73 -16.48 0.76
C VAL A 51 -10.36 -16.63 0.10
N GLY A 52 -9.29 -16.18 0.75
CA GLY A 52 -7.92 -16.33 0.27
C GLY A 52 -6.88 -15.61 1.14
N ARG A 53 -5.62 -15.65 0.71
CA ARG A 53 -4.55 -14.83 1.31
C ARG A 53 -4.61 -13.41 0.77
N ALA A 54 -4.44 -12.43 1.64
CA ALA A 54 -4.38 -11.02 1.24
C ALA A 54 -3.08 -10.74 0.47
N MET A 55 -3.20 -10.03 -0.66
CA MET A 55 -2.08 -9.44 -1.39
C MET A 55 -2.24 -7.92 -1.32
N THR A 56 -1.55 -7.28 -0.37
CA THR A 56 -1.68 -5.84 -0.12
C THR A 56 -0.84 -5.04 -1.11
N VAL A 57 -1.45 -4.04 -1.75
CA VAL A 57 -0.77 -3.05 -2.61
C VAL A 57 -1.02 -1.67 -2.02
N GLN A 58 0.00 -0.81 -2.05
CA GLN A 58 -0.10 0.58 -1.60
C GLN A 58 0.19 1.49 -2.79
N GLU A 59 -0.82 2.25 -3.21
CA GLU A 59 -0.69 3.30 -4.21
C GLU A 59 -0.67 4.67 -3.52
N ALA A 60 -0.01 5.63 -4.14
CA ALA A 60 0.02 7.02 -3.71
C ALA A 60 -0.02 7.94 -4.94
N ASP A 61 -0.74 9.05 -4.82
CA ASP A 61 -0.77 10.05 -5.88
C ASP A 61 0.57 10.80 -5.93
N CYS A 62 1.15 10.92 -7.12
CA CYS A 62 2.37 11.66 -7.35
C CYS A 62 1.98 13.06 -7.81
N ALA A 63 1.93 14.00 -6.88
CA ALA A 63 2.04 15.40 -7.26
C ALA A 63 3.44 15.60 -7.86
N GLY A 64 3.52 15.71 -9.19
CA GLY A 64 4.72 16.20 -9.87
C GLY A 64 5.19 17.50 -9.23
N PRO A 65 6.49 17.85 -9.30
CA PRO A 65 7.01 19.00 -8.60
C PRO A 65 6.17 20.23 -8.94
N SER A 66 5.43 20.76 -7.95
CA SER A 66 4.96 22.13 -8.06
C SER A 66 6.21 22.96 -8.26
N GLU A 67 6.33 23.65 -9.39
CA GLU A 67 7.45 24.53 -9.69
C GLU A 67 7.86 25.26 -8.42
N ALA A 68 9.11 25.05 -8.03
CA ALA A 68 9.68 25.62 -6.84
C ALA A 68 9.54 27.14 -6.90
N ARG A 69 8.58 27.67 -6.13
CA ARG A 69 8.71 29.01 -5.59
C ARG A 69 9.93 28.99 -4.65
N GLY A 70 11.06 29.45 -5.18
CA GLY A 70 12.18 29.99 -4.40
C GLY A 70 13.00 28.97 -3.61
N SER A 71 14.07 28.48 -4.25
CA SER A 71 15.43 28.34 -3.71
C SER A 71 15.64 27.82 -2.26
N LEU A 72 16.00 26.53 -2.18
CA LEU A 72 17.13 25.94 -1.43
C LEU A 72 17.11 25.87 0.11
N HIS A 73 16.69 24.72 0.66
CA HIS A 73 17.46 24.01 1.70
C HIS A 73 17.11 22.50 1.74
N LEU A 74 17.73 21.67 0.89
CA LEU A 74 17.59 20.21 0.96
C LEU A 74 18.96 19.52 0.84
N HIS A 75 19.57 19.20 1.98
CA HIS A 75 20.68 18.23 2.03
C HIS A 75 20.46 17.15 3.11
N ARG A 76 19.22 16.66 3.34
CA ARG A 76 19.07 15.63 4.39
C ARG A 76 18.00 14.57 4.25
N ILE A 77 17.26 14.45 3.15
CA ILE A 77 16.22 13.40 3.09
C ILE A 77 16.20 12.71 1.73
N LEU A 78 17.29 12.07 1.31
CA LEU A 78 17.22 11.05 0.25
C LEU A 78 18.33 10.00 0.43
N SER A 79 18.31 9.24 1.54
CA SER A 79 19.19 8.07 1.67
C SER A 79 18.49 6.74 1.36
N ASN A 80 17.15 6.64 1.40
CA ASN A 80 16.53 5.30 1.43
C ASN A 80 15.38 5.03 0.46
N LEU A 81 14.92 5.99 -0.36
CA LEU A 81 13.87 5.69 -1.33
C LEU A 81 14.49 5.28 -2.67
N ARG A 82 14.80 3.99 -2.77
CA ARG A 82 15.08 3.29 -4.02
C ARG A 82 13.80 3.25 -4.87
N VAL A 83 13.42 4.39 -5.44
CA VAL A 83 12.44 4.44 -6.53
C VAL A 83 13.17 4.01 -7.79
N VAL A 84 12.92 2.77 -8.21
CA VAL A 84 13.32 2.29 -9.54
C VAL A 84 12.41 2.98 -10.54
N GLY A 85 12.90 4.07 -11.09
CA GLY A 85 12.27 4.82 -12.17
C GLY A 85 13.34 5.64 -12.88
N ARG A 86 14.26 4.96 -13.58
CA ARG A 86 15.24 5.63 -14.45
C ARG A 86 14.49 6.27 -15.61
N THR A 87 14.49 7.59 -15.69
CA THR A 87 14.48 8.28 -16.99
C THR A 87 15.87 8.87 -17.18
N HIS A 88 16.63 8.23 -18.07
CA HIS A 88 17.84 8.76 -18.66
C HIS A 88 17.50 10.10 -19.31
N GLU A 89 18.17 11.20 -18.96
CA GLU A 89 18.55 12.23 -19.95
C GLU A 89 19.94 12.79 -19.62
N HIS A 90 20.67 12.99 -20.70
CA HIS A 90 22.10 13.21 -20.82
C HIS A 90 22.57 14.58 -20.33
N GLN A 91 23.83 14.61 -19.86
CA GLN A 91 24.88 15.63 -20.11
C GLN A 91 24.46 17.11 -19.98
N GLY A 92 25.03 17.91 -19.09
CA GLY A 92 26.44 18.00 -18.74
C GLY A 92 26.91 19.42 -19.03
N GLN A 93 27.70 19.98 -18.10
CA GLN A 93 28.61 21.13 -18.31
C GLN A 93 27.94 22.50 -18.61
N SER A 94 28.42 23.64 -18.14
CA SER A 94 29.68 24.04 -17.53
C SER A 94 29.58 25.48 -17.01
N ILE A 95 30.27 25.74 -15.89
CA ILE A 95 31.15 26.88 -15.57
C ILE A 95 30.66 28.33 -15.46
N GLY A 96 31.12 28.94 -14.34
CA GLY A 96 31.60 30.32 -14.25
C GLY A 96 30.57 31.32 -13.72
N SER A 97 30.87 32.24 -12.82
CA SER A 97 32.08 32.62 -12.08
C SER A 97 31.67 33.77 -11.13
N CYS A 98 32.47 34.02 -10.08
CA CYS A 98 32.69 35.30 -9.36
C CYS A 98 31.45 36.17 -9.01
N GLY A 99 31.12 36.44 -7.75
CA GLY A 99 32.00 37.02 -6.72
C GLY A 99 31.72 38.52 -6.57
N SER A 100 31.42 38.92 -5.32
CA SER A 100 31.39 40.31 -4.79
C SER A 100 30.16 41.13 -5.23
N ASP A 101 29.41 41.85 -4.39
CA ASP A 101 29.74 42.66 -3.20
C ASP A 101 28.39 43.10 -2.54
N PRO A 102 28.34 43.87 -1.42
CA PRO A 102 27.15 43.99 -0.56
C PRO A 102 25.92 44.65 -1.20
#